data_AF-A0A100VNI5-F1
#
_entry.id   AF-A0A100VNI5-F1
#
_cell.length_a   1.000
_cell.length_b   1.000
_cell.length_c   1.000
_cell.angle_alpha   90.00
_cell.angle_beta   90.00
_cell.angle_gamma   90.00
#
_symmetry.space_group_name_H-M   'P 1'
#
loop_
_entity.id
_entity.type
_entity.pdbx_description
1 polymer ?
#
loop_
_entity_poly.entity_id
_entity_poly.type
_entity_poly.pdbx_seq_one_letter_code
_entity_poly.pdbx_strand_id
1 'polypeptide(L)'
;MVKNSNELLMFEIEQLIMSKREDEYWDFKQSHHSNTANLLHDIICMANNKADRDAYIIFGVMDQTGEIIGVERDEQRRNQQELINQLKSKKFAGGVRPRVELRTLFIDKHEIDVLIIMNSMETPYYLTESYEDKKTKRCVRANHIYTRVGDTNTDIDKSADINDIEYLWKKRFGLHLSPYEKLMHKLRSKETWIGDEDQFYNRENPEFTLSLTDDSDLRNTPEFYAYTMTDSSVSYKVITANYYGTTLYSKGIVYLDGARYFTTTPDWGFIDLDDYHQDTIPYKYFINNDINYLLHNFLFQEDQHEAHIARRRFLEVILIFHDEIERVQFEDYVFNNKDIMINYIGSDINEYVLDESRPGEVAAERIKASIALKRMLEEYRELTI
;
A
#
# COMPACT_ATOMS: atom_id res chain seq x y z
N MET A 1 -7.80 -5.72 12.78
CA MET A 1 -7.54 -5.43 11.35
C MET A 1 -8.66 -4.65 10.65
N VAL A 2 -9.95 -4.73 11.02
CA VAL A 2 -11.05 -4.00 10.32
C VAL A 2 -11.32 -2.57 10.87
N LYS A 3 -10.87 -2.22 12.08
CA LYS A 3 -11.17 -0.90 12.69
C LYS A 3 -10.37 0.25 12.06
N ASN A 4 -9.05 0.07 11.91
CA ASN A 4 -8.14 1.07 11.34
C ASN A 4 -8.56 1.56 9.92
N SER A 5 -9.15 0.69 9.09
CA SER A 5 -9.61 1.09 7.75
C SER A 5 -10.79 2.06 7.77
N ASN A 6 -11.66 2.01 8.77
CA ASN A 6 -12.83 2.90 8.85
C ASN A 6 -12.45 4.30 9.36
N GLU A 7 -11.50 4.40 10.30
CA GLU A 7 -11.01 5.70 10.79
C GLU A 7 -10.23 6.44 9.70
N LEU A 8 -9.34 5.74 8.98
CA LEU A 8 -8.62 6.33 7.85
C LEU A 8 -9.57 6.81 6.74
N LEU A 9 -10.58 5.99 6.41
CA LEU A 9 -11.61 6.40 5.45
C LEU A 9 -12.39 7.62 5.96
N MET A 10 -12.77 7.64 7.24
CA MET A 10 -13.50 8.78 7.82
C MET A 10 -12.68 10.06 7.73
N PHE A 11 -11.41 10.02 8.12
CA PHE A 11 -10.50 11.16 8.03
C PHE A 11 -10.37 11.66 6.59
N GLU A 12 -10.14 10.74 5.63
CA GLU A 12 -10.06 11.11 4.21
C GLU A 12 -11.34 11.79 3.73
N ILE A 13 -12.51 11.22 4.05
CA ILE A 13 -13.81 11.75 3.62
C ILE A 13 -14.08 13.13 4.24
N GLU A 14 -13.71 13.36 5.50
CA GLU A 14 -13.78 14.69 6.13
C GLU A 14 -12.91 15.71 5.39
N GLN A 15 -11.67 15.35 5.01
CA GLN A 15 -10.80 16.23 4.23
C GLN A 15 -11.39 16.54 2.85
N LEU A 16 -11.98 15.54 2.18
CA LEU A 16 -12.65 15.75 0.89
C LEU A 16 -13.84 16.70 1.02
N ILE A 17 -14.70 16.52 2.03
CA ILE A 17 -15.85 17.42 2.30
C ILE A 17 -15.36 18.84 2.58
N MET A 18 -14.32 18.99 3.41
CA MET A 18 -13.71 20.28 3.73
C MET A 18 -13.13 20.99 2.51
N SER A 19 -12.71 20.24 1.48
CA SER A 19 -12.19 20.82 0.23
C SER A 19 -13.26 21.56 -0.58
N LYS A 20 -14.56 21.25 -0.37
CA LYS A 20 -15.72 21.85 -1.05
C LYS A 20 -15.67 21.81 -2.58
N ARG A 21 -14.91 20.87 -3.13
CA ARG A 21 -14.78 20.65 -4.57
C ARG A 21 -14.89 19.17 -4.85
N GLU A 22 -15.29 18.84 -6.07
CA GLU A 22 -15.17 17.51 -6.63
C GLU A 22 -13.91 17.43 -7.52
N ASP A 23 -13.46 16.21 -7.80
CA ASP A 23 -12.31 15.98 -8.66
C ASP A 23 -12.34 14.56 -9.25
N GLU A 24 -11.23 14.13 -9.83
CA GLU A 24 -11.11 12.90 -10.64
C GLU A 24 -11.60 11.62 -9.97
N TYR A 25 -11.48 11.50 -8.64
CA TYR A 25 -11.79 10.27 -7.91
C TYR A 25 -12.88 10.41 -6.85
N TRP A 26 -13.48 11.59 -6.65
CA TRP A 26 -14.62 11.72 -5.75
C TRP A 26 -15.71 12.65 -6.29
N ASP A 27 -16.94 12.33 -5.90
CA ASP A 27 -18.17 12.99 -6.36
C ASP A 27 -19.17 13.02 -5.21
N PHE A 28 -19.75 14.18 -4.94
CA PHE A 28 -20.75 14.39 -3.90
C PHE A 28 -22.15 14.25 -4.45
N LYS A 29 -23.00 13.59 -3.67
CA LYS A 29 -24.41 13.40 -4.00
C LYS A 29 -25.23 13.64 -2.73
N GLN A 30 -26.26 14.48 -2.83
CA GLN A 30 -27.14 14.75 -1.71
C GLN A 30 -27.91 13.49 -1.26
N SER A 31 -28.29 12.63 -2.22
CA SER A 31 -29.03 11.40 -1.97
C SER A 31 -28.56 10.30 -2.93
N HIS A 32 -28.89 9.06 -2.62
CA HIS A 32 -28.78 7.96 -3.56
C HIS A 32 -29.61 8.25 -4.82
N HIS A 33 -29.12 7.78 -5.97
CA HIS A 33 -29.81 8.05 -7.24
C HIS A 33 -31.19 7.42 -7.28
N SER A 34 -32.19 8.17 -7.73
CA SER A 34 -33.55 7.68 -7.92
C SER A 34 -33.72 6.66 -9.05
N ASN A 35 -32.74 6.56 -9.95
CA ASN A 35 -32.77 5.63 -11.09
C ASN A 35 -31.45 4.87 -11.25
N THR A 36 -31.54 3.66 -11.80
CA THR A 36 -30.40 2.75 -11.89
C THR A 36 -29.43 3.17 -12.99
N ALA A 37 -29.92 3.81 -14.05
CA ALA A 37 -29.07 4.20 -15.18
C ALA A 37 -28.05 5.27 -14.77
N ASN A 38 -28.45 6.26 -13.96
CA ASN A 38 -27.53 7.28 -13.43
C ASN A 38 -26.47 6.67 -12.54
N LEU A 39 -26.88 5.87 -11.55
CA LEU A 39 -25.92 5.22 -10.66
C LEU A 39 -24.94 4.33 -11.44
N LEU A 40 -25.45 3.54 -12.40
CA LEU A 40 -24.60 2.68 -13.23
C LEU A 40 -23.61 3.48 -14.06
N HIS A 41 -24.08 4.59 -14.65
CA HIS A 41 -23.23 5.50 -15.41
C HIS A 41 -22.12 6.10 -14.54
N ASP A 42 -22.48 6.62 -13.36
CA ASP A 42 -21.51 7.24 -12.45
C ASP A 42 -20.51 6.21 -11.91
N ILE A 43 -20.95 4.99 -11.56
CA ILE A 43 -20.03 3.90 -11.20
C ILE A 43 -19.07 3.58 -12.34
N ILE A 44 -19.53 3.51 -13.60
CA ILE A 44 -18.65 3.21 -14.74
C ILE A 44 -17.64 4.35 -14.96
N CYS A 45 -18.07 5.62 -14.91
CA CYS A 45 -17.18 6.78 -15.02
C CYS A 45 -16.12 6.77 -13.93
N MET A 46 -16.52 6.54 -12.68
CA MET A 46 -15.63 6.46 -11.53
C MET A 46 -14.68 5.27 -11.64
N ALA A 47 -15.15 4.09 -12.06
CA ALA A 47 -14.29 2.92 -12.24
C ALA A 47 -13.24 3.10 -13.37
N ASN A 48 -13.54 3.97 -14.34
CA ASN A 48 -12.68 4.29 -15.47
C ASN A 48 -11.97 5.66 -15.30
N ASN A 49 -11.82 6.16 -14.08
CA ASN A 49 -11.05 7.39 -13.83
C ASN A 49 -9.53 7.15 -14.05
N LYS A 50 -8.76 8.25 -14.07
CA LYS A 50 -7.30 8.22 -14.31
C LYS A 50 -6.45 8.37 -13.06
N ALA A 51 -7.03 8.64 -11.90
CA ALA A 51 -6.34 8.91 -10.64
C ALA A 51 -5.62 7.68 -10.04
N ASP A 52 -5.81 6.50 -10.63
CA ASP A 52 -5.19 5.22 -10.24
C ASP A 52 -5.28 4.89 -8.74
N ARG A 53 -6.44 5.19 -8.16
CA ARG A 53 -6.78 4.93 -6.76
C ARG A 53 -8.27 4.60 -6.63
N ASP A 54 -8.65 4.15 -5.44
CA ASP A 54 -10.07 3.96 -5.12
C ASP A 54 -10.82 5.29 -5.29
N ALA A 55 -12.03 5.20 -5.83
CA ALA A 55 -12.89 6.34 -6.10
C ALA A 55 -14.15 6.31 -5.24
N TYR A 56 -14.73 7.47 -4.95
CA TYR A 56 -15.81 7.60 -3.99
C TYR A 56 -17.01 8.34 -4.58
N ILE A 57 -18.19 7.74 -4.49
CA ILE A 57 -19.44 8.50 -4.56
C ILE A 57 -19.94 8.67 -3.13
N ILE A 58 -19.97 9.90 -2.66
CA ILE A 58 -20.22 10.26 -1.25
C ILE A 58 -21.65 10.80 -1.15
N PHE A 59 -22.54 9.99 -0.58
CA PHE A 59 -23.95 10.31 -0.43
C PHE A 59 -24.27 10.99 0.91
N GLY A 60 -25.19 11.96 0.91
CA GLY A 60 -25.58 12.72 2.10
C GLY A 60 -24.83 14.05 2.25
N VAL A 61 -24.14 14.51 1.19
CA VAL A 61 -23.41 15.77 1.15
C VAL A 61 -23.90 16.60 -0.03
N MET A 62 -24.17 17.89 0.20
CA MET A 62 -24.54 18.82 -0.86
C MET A 62 -23.30 19.23 -1.67
N ASP A 63 -23.40 19.08 -3.00
CA ASP A 63 -22.37 19.52 -3.93
C ASP A 63 -22.04 21.01 -3.77
N GLN A 64 -20.78 21.39 -4.05
CA GLN A 64 -20.18 22.74 -3.99
C GLN A 64 -20.13 23.41 -2.61
N THR A 65 -21.05 23.11 -1.70
CA THR A 65 -21.08 23.70 -0.36
C THR A 65 -20.36 22.83 0.68
N GLY A 66 -20.37 21.51 0.48
CA GLY A 66 -19.91 20.53 1.46
C GLY A 66 -20.85 20.40 2.67
N GLU A 67 -22.08 20.90 2.57
CA GLU A 67 -23.06 20.80 3.65
C GLU A 67 -23.48 19.33 3.85
N ILE A 68 -23.35 18.85 5.09
CA ILE A 68 -23.73 17.48 5.47
C ILE A 68 -25.24 17.47 5.77
N ILE A 69 -25.97 16.66 5.02
CA ILE A 69 -27.44 16.52 5.11
C ILE A 69 -27.83 15.16 5.68
N GLY A 70 -27.03 14.14 5.37
CA GLY A 70 -27.26 12.76 5.78
C GLY A 70 -28.16 11.95 4.86
N VAL A 71 -28.09 10.62 5.00
CA VAL A 71 -28.89 9.63 4.25
C VAL A 71 -29.87 8.85 5.14
N GLU A 72 -29.96 9.16 6.43
CA GLU A 72 -30.81 8.44 7.39
C GLU A 72 -32.31 8.46 7.05
N ARG A 73 -32.74 9.41 6.21
CA ARG A 73 -34.13 9.55 5.72
C ARG A 73 -34.25 9.39 4.20
N ASP A 74 -33.20 8.91 3.53
CA ASP A 74 -33.21 8.74 2.08
C ASP A 74 -34.02 7.51 1.67
N GLU A 75 -35.19 7.74 1.06
CA GLU A 75 -36.08 6.68 0.55
C GLU A 75 -35.47 5.87 -0.60
N GLN A 76 -34.42 6.38 -1.25
CA GLN A 76 -33.72 5.74 -2.36
C GLN A 76 -32.42 5.06 -1.89
N ARG A 77 -32.12 5.07 -0.59
CA ARG A 77 -30.90 4.49 -0.02
C ARG A 77 -30.79 3.01 -0.38
N ARG A 78 -29.70 2.65 -1.05
CA ARG A 78 -29.39 1.26 -1.42
C ARG A 78 -28.42 0.64 -0.44
N ASN A 79 -28.60 -0.65 -0.18
CA ASN A 79 -27.60 -1.44 0.55
C ASN A 79 -26.58 -2.12 -0.39
N GLN A 80 -25.51 -2.65 0.20
CA GLN A 80 -24.43 -3.36 -0.51
C GLN A 80 -24.94 -4.48 -1.45
N GLN A 81 -25.90 -5.28 -1.00
CA GLN A 81 -26.39 -6.42 -1.77
C GLN A 81 -27.17 -5.98 -3.01
N GLU A 82 -27.94 -4.90 -2.89
CA GLU A 82 -28.66 -4.29 -4.01
C GLU A 82 -27.71 -3.76 -5.06
N LEU A 83 -26.65 -3.05 -4.66
CA LEU A 83 -25.60 -2.55 -5.56
C LEU A 83 -24.90 -3.70 -6.30
N ILE A 84 -24.47 -4.75 -5.58
CA ILE A 84 -23.85 -5.94 -6.18
C ILE A 84 -24.81 -6.60 -7.20
N ASN A 85 -26.08 -6.78 -6.83
CA ASN A 85 -27.08 -7.39 -7.69
C ASN A 85 -27.33 -6.55 -8.95
N GLN A 86 -27.39 -5.23 -8.81
CA GLN A 86 -27.54 -4.32 -9.94
C GLN A 86 -26.40 -4.47 -10.93
N LEU A 87 -25.14 -4.42 -10.47
CA LEU A 87 -23.97 -4.57 -11.35
C LEU A 87 -23.91 -5.97 -11.97
N LYS A 88 -24.17 -7.03 -11.19
CA LYS A 88 -24.20 -8.42 -11.67
C LYS A 88 -25.26 -8.65 -12.75
N SER A 89 -26.38 -7.92 -12.70
CA SER A 89 -27.44 -8.04 -13.71
C SER A 89 -27.07 -7.47 -15.09
N LYS A 90 -26.00 -6.66 -15.19
CA LYS A 90 -25.60 -6.01 -16.44
C LYS A 90 -24.61 -6.84 -17.23
N LYS A 91 -24.67 -6.74 -18.56
CA LYS A 91 -23.76 -7.42 -19.48
C LYS A 91 -22.51 -6.59 -19.66
N PHE A 92 -21.56 -6.70 -18.74
CA PHE A 92 -20.24 -6.11 -18.90
C PHE A 92 -19.37 -6.91 -19.87
N ALA A 93 -18.49 -6.24 -20.60
CA ALA A 93 -17.51 -6.87 -21.47
C ALA A 93 -16.65 -7.90 -20.71
N GLY A 94 -16.51 -9.10 -21.28
CA GLY A 94 -15.79 -10.22 -20.66
C GLY A 94 -16.42 -10.74 -19.36
N GLY A 95 -17.61 -10.27 -18.96
CA GLY A 95 -18.20 -10.58 -17.65
C GLY A 95 -17.51 -9.89 -16.46
N VAL A 96 -16.57 -8.97 -16.74
CA VAL A 96 -15.76 -8.28 -15.75
C VAL A 96 -16.42 -6.95 -15.40
N ARG A 97 -16.72 -6.74 -14.11
CA ARG A 97 -17.49 -5.57 -13.63
C ARG A 97 -16.74 -4.84 -12.50
N PRO A 98 -16.99 -3.54 -12.30
CA PRO A 98 -16.40 -2.81 -11.18
C PRO A 98 -16.71 -3.49 -9.84
N ARG A 99 -15.72 -3.52 -8.95
CA ARG A 99 -15.90 -3.94 -7.57
C ARG A 99 -16.26 -2.72 -6.74
N VAL A 100 -17.29 -2.86 -5.92
CA VAL A 100 -17.80 -1.75 -5.10
C VAL A 100 -18.05 -2.20 -3.66
N GLU A 101 -17.85 -1.27 -2.74
CA GLU A 101 -18.08 -1.45 -1.31
C GLU A 101 -18.78 -0.22 -0.74
N LEU A 102 -19.91 -0.43 -0.07
CA LEU A 102 -20.63 0.63 0.62
C LEU A 102 -20.24 0.66 2.10
N ARG A 103 -19.78 1.81 2.58
CA ARG A 103 -19.50 2.08 3.99
C ARG A 103 -20.39 3.21 4.48
N THR A 104 -20.93 3.08 5.67
CA THR A 104 -21.68 4.17 6.33
C THR A 104 -20.81 4.76 7.42
N LEU A 105 -20.61 6.07 7.36
CA LEU A 105 -19.87 6.87 8.33
C LEU A 105 -20.84 7.78 9.09
N PHE A 106 -20.49 8.12 10.33
CA PHE A 106 -21.27 9.04 11.15
C PHE A 106 -20.49 10.34 11.34
N ILE A 107 -20.86 11.39 10.60
CA ILE A 107 -20.14 12.67 10.55
C ILE A 107 -21.14 13.79 10.84
N ASP A 108 -20.77 14.72 11.72
CA ASP A 108 -21.62 15.83 12.18
C ASP A 108 -23.07 15.43 12.50
N LYS A 109 -23.23 14.32 13.23
CA LYS A 109 -24.51 13.73 13.67
C LYS A 109 -25.41 13.17 12.55
N HIS A 110 -24.89 13.05 11.34
CA HIS A 110 -25.59 12.48 10.19
C HIS A 110 -24.94 11.18 9.73
N GLU A 111 -25.74 10.30 9.12
CA GLU A 111 -25.21 9.15 8.41
C GLU A 111 -24.82 9.56 7.00
N ILE A 112 -23.59 9.28 6.60
CA ILE A 112 -23.08 9.48 5.23
C ILE A 112 -22.74 8.11 4.66
N ASP A 113 -23.23 7.81 3.46
CA ASP A 113 -22.87 6.58 2.76
C ASP A 113 -21.76 6.87 1.75
N VAL A 114 -20.65 6.16 1.87
CA VAL A 114 -19.51 6.21 0.95
C VAL A 114 -19.54 4.95 0.09
N LEU A 115 -19.86 5.11 -1.18
CA LEU A 115 -19.70 4.05 -2.18
C LEU A 115 -18.28 4.10 -2.73
N ILE A 116 -17.47 3.14 -2.31
CA ILE A 116 -16.10 2.93 -2.75
C ILE A 116 -16.12 2.10 -4.02
N ILE A 117 -15.58 2.65 -5.10
CA ILE A 117 -15.31 1.96 -6.36
C ILE A 117 -13.82 1.61 -6.35
N MET A 118 -13.51 0.32 -6.21
CA MET A 118 -12.14 -0.15 -6.03
C MET A 118 -11.31 0.04 -7.30
N ASN A 119 -10.07 0.52 -7.14
CA ASN A 119 -9.12 0.60 -8.24
C ASN A 119 -8.83 -0.78 -8.81
N SER A 120 -8.67 -0.86 -10.13
CA SER A 120 -8.36 -2.10 -10.81
C SER A 120 -7.66 -1.85 -12.13
N MET A 121 -6.81 -2.81 -12.50
CA MET A 121 -6.22 -2.92 -13.84
C MET A 121 -7.20 -3.50 -14.86
N GLU A 122 -8.42 -3.88 -14.47
CA GLU A 122 -9.40 -4.48 -15.40
C GLU A 122 -10.19 -3.47 -16.23
N THR A 123 -9.78 -2.20 -16.23
CA THR A 123 -10.34 -1.15 -17.10
C THR A 123 -10.06 -1.43 -18.58
N PRO A 124 -10.80 -0.82 -19.53
CA PRO A 124 -12.05 -0.08 -19.32
C PRO A 124 -13.22 -1.02 -18.98
N TYR A 125 -14.09 -0.58 -18.09
CA TYR A 125 -15.39 -1.19 -17.84
C TYR A 125 -16.44 -0.58 -18.77
N TYR A 126 -17.15 -1.43 -19.51
CA TYR A 126 -18.24 -1.02 -20.40
C TYR A 126 -19.24 -2.14 -20.61
N LEU A 127 -20.45 -1.78 -21.05
CA LEU A 127 -21.52 -2.74 -21.32
C LEU A 127 -21.45 -3.27 -22.74
N THR A 128 -21.79 -4.52 -22.97
CA THR A 128 -22.00 -5.11 -24.31
C THR A 128 -23.47 -5.07 -24.75
N GLU A 129 -24.39 -4.82 -23.82
CA GLU A 129 -25.81 -4.59 -24.10
C GLU A 129 -26.28 -3.30 -23.42
N SER A 130 -27.07 -2.48 -24.13
CA SER A 130 -27.55 -1.21 -23.58
C SER A 130 -28.53 -1.46 -22.44
N TYR A 131 -28.41 -0.67 -21.37
CA TYR A 131 -29.35 -0.68 -20.26
C TYR A 131 -30.19 0.58 -20.27
N GLU A 132 -31.49 0.44 -20.56
CA GLU A 132 -32.48 1.52 -20.43
C GLU A 132 -33.26 1.41 -19.11
N ASP A 133 -33.23 2.46 -18.31
CA ASP A 133 -34.06 2.55 -17.12
C ASP A 133 -35.53 2.74 -17.52
N LYS A 134 -36.41 1.89 -16.97
CA LYS A 134 -37.82 1.82 -17.39
C LYS A 134 -38.60 3.10 -17.11
N LYS A 135 -38.27 3.81 -16.03
CA LYS A 135 -39.03 5.00 -15.57
C LYS A 135 -38.53 6.26 -16.26
N THR A 136 -37.21 6.44 -16.28
CA THR A 136 -36.58 7.69 -16.75
C THR A 136 -36.23 7.67 -18.24
N LYS A 137 -36.25 6.50 -18.89
CA LYS A 137 -35.78 6.30 -20.26
C LYS A 137 -34.31 6.63 -20.48
N ARG A 138 -33.57 6.87 -19.40
CA ARG A 138 -32.13 7.10 -19.44
C ARG A 138 -31.42 5.79 -19.78
N CYS A 139 -30.47 5.85 -20.71
CA CYS A 139 -29.89 4.66 -21.33
C CYS A 139 -28.37 4.69 -21.25
N VAL A 140 -27.77 3.72 -20.55
CA VAL A 140 -26.33 3.45 -20.63
C VAL A 140 -26.10 2.59 -21.87
N ARG A 141 -25.49 3.18 -22.90
CA ARG A 141 -25.31 2.56 -24.22
C ARG A 141 -24.28 1.44 -24.20
N ALA A 142 -24.54 0.39 -24.98
CA ALA A 142 -23.57 -0.66 -25.27
C ALA A 142 -22.33 -0.10 -25.99
N ASN A 143 -21.17 -0.63 -25.67
CA ASN A 143 -19.86 -0.36 -26.26
C ASN A 143 -19.36 1.09 -26.13
N HIS A 144 -20.08 1.94 -25.41
CA HIS A 144 -19.57 3.24 -25.00
C HIS A 144 -18.65 3.06 -23.79
N ILE A 145 -17.51 3.74 -23.82
CA ILE A 145 -16.60 3.84 -22.68
C ILE A 145 -16.87 5.20 -22.05
N TYR A 146 -17.24 5.21 -20.78
CA TYR A 146 -17.45 6.44 -20.03
C TYR A 146 -16.31 6.61 -19.02
N THR A 147 -15.86 7.84 -18.83
CA THR A 147 -14.76 8.21 -17.92
C THR A 147 -15.15 9.43 -17.11
N ARG A 148 -14.50 9.61 -15.97
CA ARG A 148 -14.47 10.90 -15.26
C ARG A 148 -13.14 11.60 -15.52
N VAL A 149 -13.20 12.89 -15.86
CA VAL A 149 -12.03 13.77 -16.05
C VAL A 149 -12.27 15.04 -15.24
N GLY A 150 -11.45 15.27 -14.21
CA GLY A 150 -11.74 16.27 -13.18
C GLY A 150 -13.08 15.98 -12.51
N ASP A 151 -13.95 16.98 -12.44
CA ASP A 151 -15.31 16.89 -11.89
C ASP A 151 -16.37 16.41 -12.91
N THR A 152 -15.97 16.12 -14.15
CA THR A 152 -16.90 15.91 -15.26
C THR A 152 -16.91 14.46 -15.73
N ASN A 153 -18.11 13.86 -15.76
CA ASN A 153 -18.35 12.56 -16.38
C ASN A 153 -18.57 12.72 -17.89
N THR A 154 -18.13 11.76 -18.70
CA THR A 154 -18.53 11.65 -20.11
C THR A 154 -20.05 11.69 -20.23
N ASP A 155 -20.59 12.46 -21.17
CA ASP A 155 -22.04 12.50 -21.40
C ASP A 155 -22.58 11.10 -21.72
N ILE A 156 -23.75 10.77 -21.16
CA ILE A 156 -24.34 9.42 -21.27
C ILE A 156 -24.67 8.98 -22.70
N ASP A 157 -24.81 9.94 -23.63
CA ASP A 157 -25.06 9.70 -25.05
C ASP A 157 -23.79 9.73 -25.91
N LYS A 158 -22.62 9.94 -25.30
CA LYS A 158 -21.30 9.95 -25.94
C LYS A 158 -20.41 8.84 -25.40
N SER A 159 -19.23 8.71 -25.99
CA SER A 159 -18.12 7.91 -25.47
C SER A 159 -16.96 8.85 -25.16
N ALA A 160 -16.08 8.43 -24.26
CA ALA A 160 -14.89 9.15 -23.88
C ALA A 160 -13.98 9.44 -25.08
N ASP A 161 -13.15 10.47 -24.95
CA ASP A 161 -12.18 10.82 -25.97
C ASP A 161 -11.14 9.71 -26.15
N ILE A 162 -10.58 9.63 -27.36
CA ILE A 162 -9.66 8.55 -27.74
C ILE A 162 -8.45 8.46 -26.80
N ASN A 163 -7.96 9.59 -26.30
CA ASN A 163 -6.82 9.64 -25.38
C ASN A 163 -7.13 8.95 -24.04
N ASP A 164 -8.35 9.12 -23.52
CA ASP A 164 -8.77 8.48 -22.27
C ASP A 164 -9.01 6.99 -22.48
N ILE A 165 -9.61 6.61 -23.60
CA ILE A 165 -9.78 5.20 -23.99
C ILE A 165 -8.41 4.51 -24.11
N GLU A 166 -7.46 5.12 -24.79
CA GLU A 166 -6.09 4.59 -24.92
C GLU A 166 -5.41 4.44 -23.56
N TYR A 167 -5.58 5.42 -22.66
CA TYR A 167 -5.04 5.33 -21.31
C TYR A 167 -5.60 4.11 -20.56
N LEU A 168 -6.91 3.86 -20.62
CA LEU A 168 -7.52 2.71 -19.92
C LEU A 168 -7.02 1.37 -20.44
N TRP A 169 -6.76 1.27 -21.76
CA TRP A 169 -6.13 0.07 -22.33
C TRP A 169 -4.64 -0.04 -21.95
N LYS A 170 -3.90 1.08 -21.93
CA LYS A 170 -2.51 1.08 -21.40
C LYS A 170 -2.50 0.64 -19.94
N LYS A 171 -3.47 1.09 -19.14
CA LYS A 171 -3.68 0.62 -17.78
C LYS A 171 -3.92 -0.88 -17.75
N ARG A 172 -4.87 -1.39 -18.55
CA ARG A 172 -5.16 -2.83 -18.63
C ARG A 172 -3.95 -3.70 -18.87
N PHE A 173 -3.09 -3.27 -19.79
CA PHE A 173 -1.90 -4.01 -20.18
C PHE A 173 -0.67 -3.68 -19.31
N GLY A 174 -0.83 -2.88 -18.25
CA GLY A 174 0.29 -2.43 -17.42
C GLY A 174 1.25 -1.48 -18.12
N LEU A 175 0.94 -1.01 -19.33
CA LEU A 175 1.80 -0.15 -20.14
C LEU A 175 1.93 1.27 -19.59
N HIS A 176 0.97 1.71 -18.77
CA HIS A 176 1.05 3.01 -18.08
C HIS A 176 2.08 3.05 -16.94
N LEU A 177 2.51 1.87 -16.45
CA LEU A 177 3.50 1.76 -15.39
C LEU A 177 4.92 1.94 -15.95
N SER A 178 5.75 2.65 -15.21
CA SER A 178 7.20 2.69 -15.41
C SER A 178 7.82 1.29 -15.27
N PRO A 179 9.02 1.05 -15.84
CA PRO A 179 9.74 -0.19 -15.60
C PRO A 179 9.95 -0.50 -14.11
N TYR A 180 10.20 0.52 -13.28
CA TYR A 180 10.38 0.37 -11.84
C TYR A 180 9.11 -0.13 -11.14
N GLU A 181 7.95 0.45 -11.43
CA GLU A 181 6.67 -0.01 -10.87
C GLU A 181 6.32 -1.44 -11.32
N LYS A 182 6.55 -1.76 -12.61
CA LYS A 182 6.39 -3.12 -13.13
C LYS A 182 7.28 -4.13 -12.39
N LEU A 183 8.53 -3.76 -12.12
CA LEU A 183 9.45 -4.58 -11.33
C LEU A 183 8.87 -4.84 -9.93
N MET A 184 8.40 -3.80 -9.23
CA MET A 184 7.78 -3.97 -7.91
C MET A 184 6.58 -4.93 -7.94
N HIS A 185 5.69 -4.83 -8.93
CA HIS A 185 4.58 -5.78 -9.08
C HIS A 185 5.08 -7.22 -9.27
N LYS A 186 6.13 -7.41 -10.08
CA LYS A 186 6.72 -8.73 -10.36
C LYS A 186 7.40 -9.35 -9.16
N LEU A 187 8.01 -8.56 -8.28
CA LEU A 187 8.68 -9.04 -7.08
C LEU A 187 7.73 -9.64 -6.04
N ARG A 188 6.42 -9.36 -6.13
CA ARG A 188 5.39 -9.93 -5.24
C ARG A 188 5.13 -11.42 -5.49
N SER A 189 5.52 -11.94 -6.65
CA SER A 189 5.25 -13.31 -7.08
C SER A 189 6.56 -14.02 -7.45
N LYS A 190 7.29 -14.49 -6.44
CA LYS A 190 8.58 -15.17 -6.60
C LYS A 190 8.51 -16.36 -7.57
N GLU A 191 7.39 -17.08 -7.58
CA GLU A 191 7.10 -18.22 -8.46
C GLU A 191 7.07 -17.87 -9.96
N THR A 192 6.98 -16.60 -10.31
CA THR A 192 7.08 -16.12 -11.70
C THR A 192 8.51 -15.88 -12.15
N TRP A 193 9.49 -15.99 -11.25
CA TRP A 193 10.91 -15.84 -11.54
C TRP A 193 11.58 -17.20 -11.73
N ILE A 194 12.46 -17.28 -12.71
CA ILE A 194 13.28 -18.46 -13.00
C ILE A 194 14.74 -18.06 -12.77
N GLY A 195 15.48 -18.91 -12.09
CA GLY A 195 16.87 -18.66 -11.75
C GLY A 195 17.33 -19.52 -10.60
N ASP A 196 18.64 -19.58 -10.42
CA ASP A 196 19.28 -20.17 -9.25
C ASP A 196 20.33 -19.20 -8.69
N GLU A 197 20.55 -19.34 -7.39
CA GLU A 197 21.60 -18.70 -6.58
C GLU A 197 21.79 -17.18 -6.82
N ASP A 198 22.49 -16.81 -7.88
CA ASP A 198 22.95 -15.45 -8.15
C ASP A 198 22.28 -14.76 -9.36
N GLN A 199 21.43 -15.44 -10.15
CA GLN A 199 20.79 -14.84 -11.33
C GLN A 199 19.35 -15.27 -11.49
N PHE A 200 18.45 -14.30 -11.70
CA PHE A 200 17.03 -14.53 -11.91
C PHE A 200 16.53 -13.72 -13.09
N TYR A 201 15.54 -14.25 -13.82
CA TYR A 201 14.76 -13.51 -14.79
C TYR A 201 13.27 -13.81 -14.60
N ASN A 202 12.40 -12.84 -14.91
CA ASN A 202 10.97 -13.05 -14.83
C ASN A 202 10.50 -13.88 -16.04
N ARG A 203 9.78 -14.99 -15.82
CA ARG A 203 9.35 -15.93 -16.87
C ARG A 203 8.52 -15.28 -17.98
N GLU A 204 7.63 -14.36 -17.60
CA GLU A 204 6.71 -13.69 -18.53
C GLU A 204 7.35 -12.48 -19.20
N ASN A 205 8.31 -11.84 -18.51
CA ASN A 205 9.04 -10.68 -19.01
C ASN A 205 10.56 -10.85 -18.74
N PRO A 206 11.26 -11.67 -19.55
CA PRO A 206 12.68 -11.99 -19.33
C PRO A 206 13.62 -10.79 -19.37
N GLU A 207 13.16 -9.65 -19.88
CA GLU A 207 13.88 -8.38 -19.84
C GLU A 207 14.06 -7.83 -18.41
N PHE A 208 13.23 -8.27 -17.45
CA PHE A 208 13.43 -8.02 -16.02
C PHE A 208 14.33 -9.11 -15.43
N THR A 209 15.48 -8.70 -14.91
CA THR A 209 16.45 -9.61 -14.29
C THR A 209 16.88 -9.13 -12.91
N LEU A 210 17.25 -10.07 -12.05
CA LEU A 210 17.96 -9.82 -10.79
C LEU A 210 19.30 -10.52 -10.86
N SER A 211 20.34 -9.85 -10.37
CA SER A 211 21.70 -10.38 -10.33
C SER A 211 22.32 -10.09 -8.98
N LEU A 212 22.98 -11.07 -8.39
CA LEU A 212 23.74 -10.94 -7.15
C LEU A 212 25.22 -10.96 -7.52
N THR A 213 25.96 -9.95 -7.07
CA THR A 213 27.40 -9.84 -7.31
C THR A 213 28.12 -9.57 -6.00
N ASP A 214 29.32 -10.12 -5.85
CA ASP A 214 30.19 -9.75 -4.75
C ASP A 214 30.55 -8.27 -4.88
N ASP A 215 30.59 -7.56 -3.74
CA ASP A 215 31.10 -6.20 -3.67
C ASP A 215 32.32 -6.20 -2.75
N SER A 216 33.49 -6.06 -3.36
CA SER A 216 34.77 -6.08 -2.66
C SER A 216 34.95 -4.92 -1.68
N ASP A 217 34.15 -3.86 -1.81
CA ASP A 217 34.25 -2.67 -0.97
C ASP A 217 33.41 -2.79 0.31
N LEU A 218 32.47 -3.75 0.37
CA LEU A 218 31.70 -4.05 1.57
C LEU A 218 32.59 -4.79 2.58
N ARG A 219 32.94 -4.11 3.66
CA ARG A 219 33.61 -4.75 4.79
C ARG A 219 32.67 -5.80 5.38
N ASN A 220 33.16 -7.02 5.60
CA ASN A 220 32.46 -8.09 6.32
C ASN A 220 32.33 -7.81 7.83
N THR A 221 32.01 -6.57 8.18
CA THR A 221 31.75 -6.15 9.56
C THR A 221 30.29 -6.45 9.89
N PRO A 222 30.01 -7.28 10.90
CA PRO A 222 28.65 -7.53 11.36
C PRO A 222 27.99 -6.24 11.84
N GLU A 223 26.79 -5.98 11.35
CA GLU A 223 25.90 -4.96 11.92
C GLU A 223 25.19 -5.48 13.17
N PHE A 224 24.57 -4.61 13.96
CA PHE A 224 23.98 -5.00 15.26
C PHE A 224 22.96 -6.15 15.13
N TYR A 225 22.17 -6.19 14.06
CA TYR A 225 21.20 -7.27 13.83
C TYR A 225 21.84 -8.64 13.56
N ALA A 226 23.13 -8.70 13.21
CA ALA A 226 23.82 -9.98 13.03
C ALA A 226 24.09 -10.67 14.38
N TYR A 227 24.17 -9.91 15.47
CA TYR A 227 24.38 -10.45 16.81
C TYR A 227 23.13 -11.06 17.43
N THR A 228 21.96 -10.95 16.78
CA THR A 228 20.75 -11.73 17.15
C THR A 228 20.81 -13.16 16.63
N MET A 229 21.78 -13.49 15.77
CA MET A 229 21.95 -14.80 15.16
C MET A 229 22.76 -15.75 16.07
N THR A 230 22.61 -17.06 15.83
CA THR A 230 23.47 -18.05 16.50
C THR A 230 24.91 -17.93 16.00
N ASP A 231 25.09 -17.64 14.71
CA ASP A 231 26.36 -17.31 14.09
C ASP A 231 26.34 -15.85 13.61
N SER A 232 27.13 -14.98 14.26
CA SER A 232 27.19 -13.56 13.93
C SER A 232 28.09 -13.24 12.73
N SER A 233 28.65 -14.25 12.07
CA SER A 233 29.41 -14.05 10.83
C SER A 233 28.50 -13.53 9.72
N VAL A 234 29.05 -12.59 8.94
CA VAL A 234 28.36 -11.98 7.82
C VAL A 234 29.22 -12.03 6.58
N SER A 235 28.56 -12.14 5.44
CA SER A 235 29.13 -11.72 4.16
C SER A 235 28.12 -10.84 3.45
N TYR A 236 28.63 -9.93 2.63
CA TYR A 236 27.80 -9.03 1.87
C TYR A 236 27.97 -9.26 0.37
N LYS A 237 26.88 -9.05 -0.36
CA LYS A 237 26.84 -8.95 -1.82
C LYS A 237 25.98 -7.74 -2.18
N VAL A 238 25.83 -7.47 -3.46
CA VAL A 238 24.89 -6.49 -4.00
C VAL A 238 23.88 -7.20 -4.88
N ILE A 239 22.58 -6.94 -4.65
CA ILE A 239 21.53 -7.30 -5.59
C ILE A 239 21.27 -6.13 -6.53
N THR A 240 21.24 -6.40 -7.83
CA THR A 240 20.94 -5.44 -8.88
C THR A 240 19.76 -5.92 -9.70
N ALA A 241 18.72 -5.08 -9.78
CA ALA A 241 17.54 -5.32 -10.57
C ALA A 241 17.60 -4.51 -11.88
N ASN A 242 17.46 -5.19 -13.01
CA ASN A 242 17.65 -4.61 -14.33
C ASN A 242 16.41 -4.75 -15.22
N TYR A 243 16.29 -3.84 -16.19
CA TYR A 243 15.32 -3.86 -17.28
C TYR A 243 16.02 -3.59 -18.61
N TYR A 244 16.02 -4.56 -19.53
CA TYR A 244 16.84 -4.52 -20.76
C TYR A 244 18.31 -4.14 -20.51
N GLY A 245 18.89 -4.62 -19.40
CA GLY A 245 20.25 -4.31 -18.98
C GLY A 245 20.44 -2.93 -18.34
N THR A 246 19.39 -2.10 -18.26
CA THR A 246 19.42 -0.84 -17.48
C THR A 246 19.13 -1.16 -16.02
N THR A 247 20.02 -0.76 -15.11
CA THR A 247 19.79 -0.90 -13.67
C THR A 247 18.66 0.02 -13.22
N LEU A 248 17.59 -0.58 -12.70
CA LEU A 248 16.46 0.13 -12.11
C LEU A 248 16.67 0.36 -10.61
N TYR A 249 17.33 -0.59 -9.93
CA TYR A 249 17.55 -0.55 -8.50
C TYR A 249 18.75 -1.42 -8.11
N SER A 250 19.47 -1.02 -7.07
CA SER A 250 20.59 -1.78 -6.51
C SER A 250 20.63 -1.60 -5.00
N LYS A 251 20.96 -2.67 -4.27
CA LYS A 251 21.01 -2.68 -2.81
C LYS A 251 22.01 -3.69 -2.29
N GLY A 252 22.67 -3.39 -1.18
CA GLY A 252 23.45 -4.39 -0.46
C GLY A 252 22.54 -5.49 0.09
N ILE A 253 22.97 -6.74 0.00
CA ILE A 253 22.39 -7.89 0.69
C ILE A 253 23.39 -8.41 1.72
N VAL A 254 22.86 -8.99 2.79
CA VAL A 254 23.63 -9.58 3.87
C VAL A 254 23.27 -11.05 4.01
N TYR A 255 24.28 -11.91 4.05
CA TYR A 255 24.16 -13.30 4.48
C TYR A 255 24.43 -13.36 5.98
N LEU A 256 23.52 -14.00 6.69
CA LEU A 256 23.42 -14.08 8.14
C LEU A 256 23.40 -15.53 8.59
N ASP A 257 23.77 -15.75 9.85
CA ASP A 257 23.67 -17.05 10.53
C ASP A 257 24.43 -18.16 9.78
N GLY A 258 25.64 -17.85 9.27
CA GLY A 258 26.44 -18.79 8.47
C GLY A 258 25.83 -19.07 7.10
N ALA A 259 25.27 -18.03 6.45
CA ALA A 259 24.55 -18.08 5.16
C ALA A 259 23.26 -18.92 5.14
N ARG A 260 22.70 -19.27 6.31
CA ARG A 260 21.38 -19.91 6.44
C ARG A 260 20.21 -18.95 6.15
N TYR A 261 20.46 -17.65 6.23
CA TYR A 261 19.48 -16.63 5.89
C TYR A 261 20.19 -15.49 5.18
N PHE A 262 19.58 -14.95 4.12
CA PHE A 262 20.07 -13.75 3.48
C PHE A 262 18.92 -12.84 3.10
N THR A 263 19.20 -11.56 3.10
CA THR A 263 18.19 -10.53 2.90
C THR A 263 18.82 -9.22 2.43
N THR A 264 18.01 -8.30 1.93
CA THR A 264 18.47 -6.93 1.66
C THR A 264 18.83 -6.22 2.97
N THR A 265 19.84 -5.37 2.89
CA THR A 265 20.22 -4.53 4.02
C THR A 265 19.09 -3.53 4.32
N PRO A 266 18.59 -3.49 5.57
CA PRO A 266 17.55 -2.55 5.97
C PRO A 266 18.12 -1.13 5.98
N ASP A 267 17.23 -0.15 5.83
CA ASP A 267 17.58 1.27 5.82
C ASP A 267 17.86 1.79 7.22
N TRP A 268 18.70 2.83 7.33
CA TRP A 268 19.00 3.49 8.59
C TRP A 268 18.00 4.63 8.84
N GLY A 269 17.41 4.65 10.03
CA GLY A 269 16.72 5.80 10.58
C GLY A 269 17.41 6.28 11.86
N PHE A 270 17.12 7.51 12.26
CA PHE A 270 17.77 8.17 13.40
C PHE A 270 16.73 8.99 14.14
N ILE A 271 16.48 8.64 15.41
CA ILE A 271 15.57 9.39 16.28
C ILE A 271 16.40 10.32 17.15
N ASP A 272 16.09 11.60 17.12
CA ASP A 272 16.72 12.59 18.00
C ASP A 272 16.23 12.43 19.45
N LEU A 273 17.12 12.66 20.42
CA LEU A 273 16.80 12.68 21.86
C LEU A 273 16.84 14.09 22.46
N ASP A 274 17.42 15.03 21.72
CA ASP A 274 17.52 16.44 22.08
C ASP A 274 17.15 17.35 20.90
N ASP A 275 16.80 18.60 21.21
CA ASP A 275 16.42 19.62 20.21
C ASP A 275 17.61 20.08 19.33
N TYR A 276 18.83 19.64 19.63
CA TYR A 276 20.07 20.06 18.97
C TYR A 276 20.67 18.97 18.05
N HIS A 277 19.98 17.83 17.90
CA HIS A 277 20.41 16.66 17.13
C HIS A 277 21.80 16.11 17.54
N GLN A 278 22.19 16.26 18.81
CA GLN A 278 23.51 15.81 19.28
C GLN A 278 23.48 14.35 19.71
N ASP A 279 22.40 13.92 20.36
CA ASP A 279 22.14 12.55 20.75
C ASP A 279 21.06 11.92 19.87
N THR A 280 21.42 10.88 19.12
CA THR A 280 20.48 10.14 18.27
C THR A 280 20.49 8.65 18.57
N ILE A 281 19.30 8.02 18.48
CA ILE A 281 19.14 6.57 18.51
C ILE A 281 19.07 6.07 17.06
N PRO A 282 20.13 5.41 16.56
CA PRO A 282 20.09 4.81 15.23
C PRO A 282 19.28 3.52 15.28
N TYR A 283 18.46 3.30 14.25
CA TYR A 283 17.67 2.08 14.10
C TYR A 283 17.64 1.63 12.64
N LYS A 284 17.20 0.39 12.42
CA LYS A 284 17.06 -0.18 11.08
C LYS A 284 15.61 -0.46 10.73
N TYR A 285 15.23 -0.22 9.49
CA TYR A 285 13.85 -0.40 9.06
C TYR A 285 13.65 -0.84 7.61
N PHE A 286 12.42 -1.28 7.34
CA PHE A 286 11.83 -1.37 6.01
C PHE A 286 10.53 -0.56 5.95
N ILE A 287 10.21 -0.04 4.77
CA ILE A 287 8.86 0.43 4.44
C ILE A 287 8.12 -0.70 3.74
N ASN A 288 6.93 -1.03 4.23
CA ASN A 288 6.10 -2.06 3.63
C ASN A 288 5.82 -1.72 2.16
N ASN A 289 5.80 -2.74 1.31
CA ASN A 289 5.60 -2.63 -0.14
C ASN A 289 6.63 -1.81 -0.93
N ASP A 290 7.63 -1.17 -0.32
CA ASP A 290 8.78 -0.61 -1.04
C ASP A 290 9.63 -1.74 -1.68
N ILE A 291 10.38 -1.42 -2.74
CA ILE A 291 11.26 -2.35 -3.43
C ILE A 291 12.25 -3.04 -2.49
N ASN A 292 12.78 -2.35 -1.47
CA ASN A 292 13.71 -2.96 -0.52
C ASN A 292 13.04 -4.08 0.28
N TYR A 293 11.82 -3.83 0.75
CA TYR A 293 11.01 -4.82 1.46
C TYR A 293 10.53 -5.96 0.55
N LEU A 294 10.16 -5.65 -0.70
CA LEU A 294 9.79 -6.67 -1.69
C LEU A 294 10.97 -7.60 -1.97
N LEU A 295 12.19 -7.08 -2.10
CA LEU A 295 13.40 -7.89 -2.25
C LEU A 295 13.73 -8.67 -0.98
N HIS A 296 13.56 -8.10 0.22
CA HIS A 296 13.68 -8.84 1.49
C HIS A 296 12.80 -10.10 1.48
N ASN A 297 11.55 -9.98 1.04
CA ASN A 297 10.63 -11.12 0.94
C ASN A 297 10.99 -12.05 -0.22
N PHE A 298 11.37 -11.51 -1.39
CA PHE A 298 11.77 -12.30 -2.55
C PHE A 298 12.96 -13.23 -2.24
N LEU A 299 13.94 -12.75 -1.49
CA LEU A 299 15.14 -13.53 -1.17
C LEU A 299 14.88 -14.65 -0.15
N PHE A 300 13.79 -14.56 0.62
CA PHE A 300 13.48 -15.53 1.67
C PHE A 300 13.22 -16.94 1.12
N GLN A 301 13.91 -17.93 1.68
CA GLN A 301 13.76 -19.36 1.33
C GLN A 301 12.78 -20.03 2.31
N GLU A 302 11.51 -20.08 1.93
CA GLU A 302 10.41 -20.54 2.80
C GLU A 302 10.48 -22.04 3.14
N ASP A 303 11.23 -22.83 2.38
CA ASP A 303 11.37 -24.28 2.53
C ASP A 303 12.41 -24.69 3.59
N GLN A 304 13.20 -23.75 4.12
CA GLN A 304 14.26 -24.03 5.09
C GLN A 304 13.88 -23.58 6.50
N HIS A 305 13.73 -24.55 7.42
CA HIS A 305 13.34 -24.28 8.82
C HIS A 305 14.28 -23.29 9.53
N GLU A 306 15.59 -23.44 9.31
CA GLU A 306 16.61 -22.55 9.89
C GLU A 306 16.47 -21.09 9.41
N ALA A 307 16.11 -20.89 8.14
CA ALA A 307 15.88 -19.56 7.58
C ALA A 307 14.71 -18.85 8.27
N HIS A 308 13.64 -19.58 8.67
CA HIS A 308 12.54 -19.01 9.44
C HIS A 308 12.98 -18.51 10.82
N ILE A 309 13.81 -19.27 11.52
CA ILE A 309 14.32 -18.89 12.85
C ILE A 309 15.20 -17.65 12.74
N ALA A 310 16.14 -17.65 11.79
CA ALA A 310 17.03 -16.51 11.54
C ALA A 310 16.25 -15.27 11.11
N ARG A 311 15.28 -15.39 10.19
CA ARG A 311 14.41 -14.27 9.79
C ARG A 311 13.62 -13.69 10.96
N ARG A 312 13.06 -14.55 11.83
CA ARG A 312 12.33 -14.09 13.02
C ARG A 312 13.23 -13.25 13.93
N ARG A 313 14.43 -13.76 14.25
CA ARG A 313 15.43 -13.06 15.09
C ARG A 313 15.94 -11.77 14.45
N PHE A 314 16.07 -11.76 13.13
CA PHE A 314 16.40 -10.54 12.40
C PHE A 314 15.30 -9.50 12.59
N LEU A 315 14.04 -9.88 12.33
CA LEU A 315 12.89 -8.97 12.44
C LEU A 315 12.53 -8.58 13.87
N GLU A 316 13.10 -9.20 14.91
CA GLU A 316 12.94 -8.77 16.31
C GLU A 316 13.54 -7.37 16.55
N VAL A 317 14.56 -6.98 15.78
CA VAL A 317 15.30 -5.72 15.95
C VAL A 317 15.21 -4.79 14.72
N ILE A 318 14.30 -5.08 13.78
CA ILE A 318 14.08 -4.27 12.57
C ILE A 318 12.64 -3.74 12.62
N LEU A 319 12.49 -2.43 12.44
CA LEU A 319 11.18 -1.79 12.36
C LEU A 319 10.59 -1.97 10.95
N ILE A 320 9.27 -2.17 10.87
CA ILE A 320 8.56 -2.22 9.59
C ILE A 320 7.43 -1.20 9.65
N PHE A 321 7.53 -0.15 8.86
CA PHE A 321 6.51 0.88 8.74
C PHE A 321 5.55 0.58 7.59
N HIS A 322 4.31 1.08 7.68
CA HIS A 322 3.31 1.00 6.63
C HIS A 322 3.69 1.84 5.42
N ASP A 323 4.18 3.05 5.68
CA ASP A 323 4.66 4.01 4.69
C ASP A 323 5.66 4.99 5.34
N GLU A 324 6.18 5.90 4.54
CA GLU A 324 7.14 6.91 4.98
C GLU A 324 6.52 7.96 5.93
N ILE A 325 5.20 8.20 5.83
CA ILE A 325 4.49 9.15 6.68
C ILE A 325 4.41 8.59 8.11
N GLU A 326 4.04 7.31 8.26
CA GLU A 326 4.05 6.63 9.55
C GLU A 326 5.44 6.68 10.18
N ARG A 327 6.50 6.46 9.39
CA ARG A 327 7.88 6.53 9.89
C ARG A 327 8.16 7.89 10.51
N VAL A 328 7.91 8.98 9.79
CA VAL A 328 8.18 10.35 10.27
C VAL A 328 7.33 10.67 11.50
N GLN A 329 6.03 10.37 11.47
CA GLN A 329 5.15 10.61 12.62
C GLN A 329 5.54 9.79 13.85
N PHE A 330 6.03 8.57 13.64
CA PHE A 330 6.53 7.73 14.71
C PHE A 330 7.82 8.28 15.31
N GLU A 331 8.76 8.78 14.50
CA GLU A 331 9.97 9.46 15.01
C GLU A 331 9.59 10.65 15.89
N ASP A 332 8.65 11.49 15.46
CA ASP A 332 8.11 12.60 16.26
C ASP A 332 7.44 12.11 17.56
N TYR A 333 6.69 11.01 17.49
CA TYR A 333 6.08 10.41 18.67
C TYR A 333 7.13 9.98 19.68
N VAL A 334 8.20 9.29 19.26
CA VAL A 334 9.27 8.85 20.17
C VAL A 334 10.01 10.05 20.74
N PHE A 335 10.31 11.07 19.94
CA PHE A 335 10.94 12.31 20.39
C PHE A 335 10.16 12.95 21.55
N ASN A 336 8.83 13.07 21.39
CA ASN A 336 7.95 13.63 22.41
C ASN A 336 7.74 12.72 23.63
N ASN A 337 8.12 11.44 23.54
CA ASN A 337 7.97 10.43 24.59
C ASN A 337 9.31 9.78 25.00
N LYS A 338 10.41 10.53 24.89
CA LYS A 338 11.77 10.02 25.14
C LYS A 338 11.98 9.41 26.52
N ASP A 339 11.29 9.89 27.55
CA ASP A 339 11.37 9.30 28.90
C ASP A 339 10.85 7.85 28.91
N ILE A 340 9.79 7.56 28.14
CA ILE A 340 9.27 6.20 27.97
C ILE A 340 10.31 5.32 27.28
N MET A 341 10.94 5.86 26.23
CA MET A 341 12.00 5.15 25.49
C MET A 341 13.20 4.79 26.40
N ILE A 342 13.69 5.74 27.19
CA ILE A 342 14.79 5.53 28.14
C ILE A 342 14.40 4.47 29.18
N ASN A 343 13.16 4.53 29.70
CA ASN A 343 12.66 3.53 30.63
C ASN A 343 12.59 2.13 30.01
N TYR A 344 12.19 2.01 28.75
CA TYR A 344 12.17 0.72 28.05
C TYR A 344 13.58 0.16 27.80
N ILE A 345 14.54 1.00 27.42
CA ILE A 345 15.95 0.58 27.31
C ILE A 345 16.50 0.11 28.66
N GLY A 346 16.19 0.83 29.74
CA GLY A 346 16.68 0.56 31.09
C GLY A 346 15.97 -0.58 31.82
N SER A 347 14.76 -0.96 31.38
CA SER A 347 14.09 -2.16 31.87
C SER A 347 14.80 -3.40 31.34
N ASP A 348 15.09 -4.38 32.21
CA ASP A 348 15.64 -5.68 31.79
C ASP A 348 14.66 -6.37 30.83
N ILE A 349 14.81 -6.12 29.54
CA ILE A 349 14.13 -6.85 28.48
C ILE A 349 14.71 -8.27 28.50
N ASN A 350 14.09 -9.14 29.30
CA ASN A 350 14.30 -10.58 29.45
C ASN A 350 15.38 -11.22 28.55
N GLU A 351 16.49 -11.60 29.18
CA GLU A 351 17.28 -12.87 29.15
C GLU A 351 17.35 -13.81 27.93
N TYR A 352 16.72 -13.55 26.76
CA TYR A 352 16.49 -14.61 25.76
C TYR A 352 17.20 -14.51 24.41
N VAL A 353 18.00 -13.49 24.09
CA VAL A 353 18.56 -13.41 22.72
C VAL A 353 20.03 -13.01 22.61
N LEU A 354 20.65 -12.43 23.64
CA LEU A 354 22.03 -11.99 23.53
C LEU A 354 22.94 -12.77 24.47
N ASP A 355 23.81 -13.59 23.89
CA ASP A 355 25.07 -13.94 24.53
C ASP A 355 25.90 -12.66 24.62
N GLU A 356 25.79 -11.94 25.75
CA GLU A 356 26.46 -10.65 25.99
C GLU A 356 28.00 -10.72 25.83
N SER A 357 28.57 -11.93 25.74
CA SER A 357 29.99 -12.13 25.45
C SER A 357 30.37 -11.90 23.98
N ARG A 358 29.38 -11.78 23.07
CA ARG A 358 29.60 -11.71 21.61
C ARG A 358 29.48 -10.31 20.99
N PRO A 359 28.44 -9.51 21.27
CA PRO A 359 28.37 -8.15 20.74
C PRO A 359 29.32 -7.22 21.51
N GLY A 360 29.92 -6.25 20.82
CA GLY A 360 30.51 -5.10 21.50
C GLY A 360 29.41 -4.25 22.15
N GLU A 361 29.79 -3.43 23.15
CA GLU A 361 28.88 -2.56 23.92
C GLU A 361 27.90 -1.78 23.03
N VAL A 362 28.40 -1.14 21.98
CA VAL A 362 27.60 -0.37 21.01
C VAL A 362 26.54 -1.23 20.30
N ALA A 363 26.85 -2.48 19.95
CA ALA A 363 25.90 -3.36 19.27
C ALA A 363 24.80 -3.82 20.25
N ALA A 364 25.16 -4.10 21.51
CA ALA A 364 24.20 -4.45 22.55
C ALA A 364 23.22 -3.30 22.84
N GLU A 365 23.72 -2.07 22.95
CA GLU A 365 22.89 -0.87 23.13
C GLU A 365 21.90 -0.68 21.97
N ARG A 366 22.35 -0.82 20.72
CA ARG A 366 21.49 -0.71 19.53
C ARG A 366 20.40 -1.78 19.48
N ILE A 367 20.70 -3.00 19.94
CA ILE A 367 19.69 -4.06 20.00
C ILE A 367 18.64 -3.73 21.06
N LYS A 368 19.06 -3.31 22.27
CA LYS A 368 18.13 -2.89 23.34
C LYS A 368 17.24 -1.73 22.87
N ALA A 369 17.83 -0.73 22.23
CA ALA A 369 17.10 0.39 21.64
C ALA A 369 16.11 -0.07 20.56
N SER A 370 16.51 -0.96 19.66
CA SER A 370 15.62 -1.46 18.59
C SER A 370 14.41 -2.21 19.14
N ILE A 371 14.58 -3.02 20.20
CA ILE A 371 13.47 -3.73 20.85
C ILE A 371 12.53 -2.74 21.55
N ALA A 372 13.07 -1.74 22.25
CA ALA A 372 12.29 -0.69 22.88
C ALA A 372 11.47 0.12 21.84
N LEU A 373 12.08 0.51 20.72
CA LEU A 373 11.40 1.20 19.62
C LEU A 373 10.30 0.34 19.00
N LYS A 374 10.52 -0.96 18.85
CA LYS A 374 9.51 -1.86 18.29
C LYS A 374 8.27 -1.93 19.18
N ARG A 375 8.46 -2.00 20.50
CA ARG A 375 7.37 -1.91 21.46
C ARG A 375 6.64 -0.57 21.37
N MET A 376 7.38 0.54 21.30
CA MET A 376 6.76 1.86 21.14
C MET A 376 5.98 2.00 19.83
N LEU A 377 6.43 1.36 18.74
CA LEU A 377 5.71 1.36 17.46
C LEU A 377 4.38 0.63 17.55
N GLU A 378 4.32 -0.49 18.29
CA GLU A 378 3.06 -1.18 18.58
C GLU A 378 2.11 -0.30 19.39
N GLU A 379 2.62 0.36 20.44
CA GLU A 379 1.84 1.30 21.28
C GLU A 379 1.36 2.54 20.49
N TYR A 380 2.22 3.11 19.65
CA TYR A 380 1.88 4.22 18.75
C TYR A 380 0.70 3.85 17.86
N ARG A 381 0.76 2.67 17.23
CA ARG A 381 -0.31 2.17 16.37
C ARG A 381 -1.61 2.01 17.15
N GLU A 382 -1.57 1.54 18.40
CA GLU A 382 -2.76 1.43 19.26
C GLU A 382 -3.39 2.77 19.66
N LEU A 383 -2.62 3.86 19.71
CA LEU A 383 -3.11 5.22 20.01
C LEU A 383 -3.69 5.93 18.78
N THR A 384 -3.23 5.55 17.59
CA THR A 384 -3.72 6.03 16.30
C THR A 384 -4.84 5.16 15.70
N ILE A 385 -5.27 4.12 16.43
CA ILE A 385 -6.49 3.32 16.21
C ILE A 385 -7.54 3.79 17.21
#